data_AF-A0A2I4BQK7-F1
#
_entry.id   AF-A0A2I4BQK7-F1
#
_cell.length_a   1.000
_cell.length_b   1.000
_cell.length_c   1.000
_cell.angle_alpha   90.00
_cell.angle_beta   90.00
_cell.angle_gamma   90.00
#
_symmetry.space_group_name_H-M   'P 1'
#
loop_
_entity.id
_entity.type
_entity.pdbx_description
1 polymer ?
#
loop_
_entity_poly.entity_id
_entity_poly.type
_entity_poly.pdbx_seq_one_letter_code
_entity_poly.pdbx_strand_id
1 'polypeptide(L)'
;MKLFVLLLPALLALSSASLQKIVKQSVQHRKALWLNPVLQDRVPEVSSNKVVSAPLVPADLDQQQDPPSPFLFGDNVNLEWLTWEGSLPNGAVSIYNGYTKRTDYVCKHKCEAGFYNPSLGPYCRYPYGEREYLAPEFEILANKDNFEFLEWKEDSYGSIPQHSVRTCAGVGIYVGKNKYGLGKVVPQFEAFFLPWEGDEYWYKNYQVLSINRDAYSQHITDVKYAIDEVAIFQYPPETMRISGVTNNDCQAITKTVTISKTSEVETTWNIGRTTMLGITGSITAKIPFIGSGGIELGVEKTLQFSRGTTVIESISHSVSVELTVPPNHTCKVHMEGRKIKADIPYTARLSRTYRNGETQWTSISGTYDGVQIGEVRAVVDRCEPVADAKPCP
;
A
#
# COMPACT_ATOMS: atom_id res chain seq x y z
N MET A 1 62.39 -34.34 -1.22
CA MET A 1 62.17 -33.28 -2.24
C MET A 1 60.85 -33.59 -2.93
N LYS A 2 59.79 -32.78 -2.94
CA LYS A 2 59.56 -31.36 -2.66
C LYS A 2 58.12 -31.25 -2.13
N LEU A 3 57.90 -30.53 -1.04
CA LEU A 3 56.56 -30.14 -0.60
C LEU A 3 56.63 -28.78 0.10
N PHE A 4 57.11 -27.76 -0.59
CA PHE A 4 57.12 -26.37 -0.11
C PHE A 4 57.44 -25.45 -1.28
N VAL A 5 56.45 -25.09 -2.11
CA VAL A 5 56.37 -23.81 -2.83
C VAL A 5 54.93 -23.69 -3.33
N LEU A 6 54.04 -23.07 -2.55
CA LEU A 6 52.78 -22.48 -3.07
C LEU A 6 52.06 -21.57 -2.05
N LEU A 7 52.63 -21.37 -0.85
CA LEU A 7 52.02 -20.52 0.19
C LEU A 7 52.43 -19.03 0.15
N LEU A 8 53.40 -18.61 -0.68
CA LEU A 8 53.84 -17.20 -0.71
C LEU A 8 53.09 -16.24 -1.66
N PRO A 9 52.45 -16.63 -2.78
CA PRO A 9 51.73 -15.66 -3.61
C PRO A 9 50.33 -15.31 -3.06
N ALA A 10 49.69 -16.23 -2.33
CA ALA A 10 48.35 -16.03 -1.78
C ALA A 10 48.33 -15.03 -0.61
N LEU A 11 49.39 -15.00 0.21
CA LEU A 11 49.51 -14.11 1.37
C LEU A 11 49.81 -12.64 0.99
N LEU A 12 50.33 -12.36 -0.22
CA LEU A 12 50.56 -11.00 -0.72
C LEU A 12 49.33 -10.40 -1.45
N ALA A 13 48.47 -11.23 -2.02
CA ALA A 13 47.21 -10.78 -2.63
C ALA A 13 46.10 -10.54 -1.58
N LEU A 14 46.07 -11.33 -0.50
CA LEU A 14 45.14 -11.14 0.61
C LEU A 14 45.51 -9.94 1.51
N SER A 15 46.80 -9.58 1.60
CA SER A 15 47.23 -8.39 2.36
C SER A 15 46.94 -7.09 1.61
N SER A 16 47.11 -7.05 0.28
CA SER A 16 46.88 -5.84 -0.53
C SER A 16 45.40 -5.52 -0.73
N ALA A 17 44.53 -6.52 -0.94
CA ALA A 17 43.08 -6.32 -1.01
C ALA A 17 42.49 -5.93 0.36
N SER A 18 43.03 -6.49 1.46
CA SER A 18 42.68 -6.10 2.82
C SER A 18 43.14 -4.68 3.14
N LEU A 19 44.39 -4.32 2.82
CA LEU A 19 44.90 -2.95 3.02
C LEU A 19 44.16 -1.93 2.16
N GLN A 20 43.81 -2.21 0.91
CA GLN A 20 43.01 -1.27 0.11
C GLN A 20 41.59 -1.10 0.63
N LYS A 21 40.99 -2.15 1.22
CA LYS A 21 39.66 -2.09 1.85
C LYS A 21 39.71 -1.38 3.20
N ILE A 22 40.79 -1.56 3.98
CA ILE A 22 41.08 -0.85 5.23
C ILE A 22 41.50 0.60 4.93
N VAL A 23 42.18 0.90 3.83
CA VAL A 23 42.52 2.26 3.37
C VAL A 23 41.26 2.94 2.83
N LYS A 24 40.38 2.26 2.09
CA LYS A 24 39.08 2.82 1.68
C LYS A 24 38.14 3.03 2.87
N GLN A 25 38.05 2.07 3.81
CA GLN A 25 37.29 2.23 5.05
C GLN A 25 37.91 3.29 5.97
N SER A 26 39.23 3.41 6.05
CA SER A 26 39.89 4.46 6.83
C SER A 26 39.90 5.81 6.13
N VAL A 27 39.74 5.90 4.81
CA VAL A 27 39.50 7.16 4.08
C VAL A 27 38.03 7.57 4.18
N GLN A 28 37.08 6.61 4.14
CA GLN A 28 35.66 6.85 4.45
C GLN A 28 35.43 7.17 5.93
N HIS A 29 36.18 6.56 6.86
CA HIS A 29 36.17 6.91 8.28
C HIS A 29 37.05 8.11 8.62
N ARG A 30 38.07 8.49 7.82
CA ARG A 30 38.80 9.77 7.99
C ARG A 30 38.04 10.96 7.43
N LYS A 31 37.06 10.74 6.55
CA LYS A 31 35.97 11.72 6.28
C LYS A 31 34.89 11.71 7.37
N ALA A 32 35.18 11.17 8.56
CA ALA A 32 34.38 11.45 9.74
C ALA A 32 34.37 12.95 10.03
N LEU A 33 33.17 13.54 9.95
CA LEU A 33 32.65 14.48 10.96
C LEU A 33 33.36 15.84 11.11
N TRP A 34 33.74 16.50 10.01
CA TRP A 34 34.08 17.93 10.10
C TRP A 34 33.06 18.73 9.32
N LEU A 35 31.92 18.99 9.97
CA LEU A 35 31.03 20.05 9.52
C LEU A 35 31.72 21.38 9.82
N ASN A 36 31.63 22.32 8.89
CA ASN A 36 32.21 23.64 9.07
C ASN A 36 31.54 24.35 10.27
N PRO A 37 32.26 24.57 11.40
CA PRO A 37 31.65 25.13 12.61
C PRO A 37 31.18 26.58 12.41
N VAL A 38 31.68 27.24 11.36
CA VAL A 38 31.25 28.59 10.98
C VAL A 38 29.79 28.57 10.50
N LEU A 39 29.29 27.47 9.94
CA LEU A 39 27.92 27.36 9.43
C LEU A 39 26.93 26.76 10.45
N GLN A 40 27.43 26.44 11.65
CA GLN A 40 26.64 25.83 12.72
C GLN A 40 25.68 26.82 13.37
N ASP A 41 24.41 26.42 13.51
CA ASP A 41 23.39 27.06 14.36
C ASP A 41 23.25 28.58 14.18
N ARG A 42 23.63 29.09 12.99
CA ARG A 42 23.51 30.51 12.67
C ARG A 42 22.08 30.90 12.39
N VAL A 43 21.78 32.18 12.60
CA VAL A 43 20.54 32.79 12.11
C VAL A 43 20.81 33.22 10.67
N PRO A 44 20.14 32.64 9.65
CA PRO A 44 20.32 33.08 8.28
C PRO A 44 19.81 34.52 8.12
N GLU A 45 20.57 35.37 7.44
CA GLU A 45 20.14 36.76 7.22
C GLU A 45 19.00 36.80 6.19
N VAL A 46 17.93 37.55 6.49
CA VAL A 46 16.85 37.81 5.54
C VAL A 46 17.25 39.04 4.73
N SER A 47 17.91 38.85 3.58
CA SER A 47 18.32 39.98 2.75
C SER A 47 17.14 40.45 1.87
N SER A 48 16.88 41.76 1.84
CA SER A 48 15.71 42.30 1.13
C SER A 48 15.95 42.59 -0.35
N ASN A 49 17.15 42.39 -0.91
CA ASN A 49 17.48 42.83 -2.27
C ASN A 49 18.72 42.20 -2.95
N LYS A 50 19.30 41.10 -2.46
CA LYS A 50 20.41 40.45 -3.19
C LYS A 50 19.89 39.25 -3.99
N VAL A 51 19.95 39.36 -5.31
CA VAL A 51 19.91 38.17 -6.18
C VAL A 51 21.23 37.43 -5.96
N VAL A 52 21.24 36.53 -4.98
CA VAL A 52 22.38 35.63 -4.81
C VAL A 52 22.30 34.57 -5.90
N SER A 53 23.27 34.60 -6.82
CA SER A 53 23.44 33.58 -7.85
C SER A 53 24.01 32.33 -7.20
N ALA A 54 23.14 31.37 -6.86
CA ALA A 54 23.57 30.05 -6.45
C ALA A 54 24.02 29.24 -7.69
N PRO A 55 25.09 28.44 -7.58
CA PRO A 55 25.53 27.59 -8.68
C PRO A 55 24.49 26.52 -9.04
N LEU A 56 24.52 26.09 -10.30
CA LEU A 56 23.81 24.89 -10.74
C LEU A 56 24.52 23.63 -10.23
N VAL A 57 23.87 22.48 -10.42
CA VAL A 57 24.27 21.15 -9.95
C VAL A 57 25.79 20.91 -10.03
N PRO A 58 26.43 20.43 -8.94
CA PRO A 58 27.87 20.16 -8.95
C PRO A 58 28.20 18.85 -9.69
N ALA A 59 29.38 18.80 -10.31
CA ALA A 59 29.77 17.75 -11.24
C ALA A 59 29.83 16.33 -10.65
N ASP A 60 30.01 16.21 -9.33
CA ASP A 60 30.01 14.94 -8.62
C ASP A 60 28.60 14.38 -8.40
N LEU A 61 27.58 15.24 -8.21
CA LEU A 61 26.18 14.85 -8.18
C LEU A 61 25.65 14.47 -9.57
N ASP A 62 26.09 15.16 -10.62
CA ASP A 62 25.69 14.86 -12.02
C ASP A 62 26.10 13.45 -12.47
N GLN A 63 27.22 12.94 -11.93
CA GLN A 63 27.72 11.61 -12.26
C GLN A 63 26.99 10.48 -11.52
N GLN A 64 26.12 10.81 -10.57
CA GLN A 64 25.40 9.83 -9.78
C GLN A 64 24.13 9.36 -10.51
N GLN A 65 24.06 8.05 -10.77
CA GLN A 65 22.82 7.44 -11.28
C GLN A 65 21.75 7.47 -10.20
N ASP A 66 20.54 7.81 -10.60
CA ASP A 66 19.39 7.77 -9.71
C ASP A 66 19.12 6.33 -9.31
N PRO A 67 19.08 6.03 -8.00
CA PRO A 67 18.65 4.73 -7.56
C PRO A 67 17.21 4.50 -8.02
N PRO A 68 16.84 3.28 -8.43
CA PRO A 68 15.47 2.99 -8.79
C PRO A 68 14.52 3.37 -7.65
N SER A 69 13.44 4.08 -7.98
CA SER A 69 12.46 4.62 -7.03
C SER A 69 11.29 3.70 -6.64
N PRO A 70 11.17 2.39 -7.02
CA PRO A 70 9.93 1.68 -6.77
C PRO A 70 9.74 1.42 -5.27
N PHE A 71 8.55 1.75 -4.77
CA PHE A 71 8.04 1.44 -3.42
C PHE A 71 8.69 2.16 -2.22
N LEU A 72 9.20 3.39 -2.38
CA LEU A 72 9.77 4.16 -1.26
C LEU A 72 8.87 4.28 -0.02
N PHE A 73 7.55 4.37 -0.25
CA PHE A 73 6.56 4.58 0.82
C PHE A 73 5.66 3.37 1.08
N GLY A 74 5.99 2.20 0.50
CA GLY A 74 5.22 0.96 0.66
C GLY A 74 3.74 1.13 0.26
N ASP A 75 2.84 0.84 1.20
CA ASP A 75 1.38 0.91 1.00
C ASP A 75 0.79 2.34 0.98
N ASN A 76 1.61 3.36 1.20
CA ASN A 76 1.19 4.77 1.19
C ASN A 76 1.22 5.31 -0.24
N VAL A 77 0.43 4.68 -1.11
CA VAL A 77 0.46 4.88 -2.57
C VAL A 77 0.05 6.29 -3.02
N ASN A 78 -0.56 7.08 -2.12
CA ASN A 78 -0.90 8.48 -2.39
C ASN A 78 0.30 9.42 -2.18
N LEU A 79 1.36 8.98 -1.47
CA LEU A 79 2.58 9.74 -1.27
C LEU A 79 3.62 9.31 -2.30
N GLU A 80 4.14 10.25 -3.09
CA GLU A 80 5.10 9.96 -4.15
C GLU A 80 5.99 11.17 -4.45
N TRP A 81 7.16 10.89 -5.04
CA TRP A 81 8.00 11.92 -5.65
C TRP A 81 7.62 12.02 -7.14
N LEU A 82 7.19 13.20 -7.57
CA LEU A 82 6.76 13.46 -8.94
C LEU A 82 7.73 14.42 -9.63
N THR A 83 8.15 14.09 -10.85
CA THR A 83 8.96 14.97 -11.69
C THR A 83 8.26 16.31 -11.92
N TRP A 84 9.04 17.39 -11.85
CA TRP A 84 8.55 18.73 -12.09
C TRP A 84 8.21 18.96 -13.58
N GLU A 85 6.92 19.15 -13.86
CA GLU A 85 6.38 19.39 -15.21
C GLU A 85 5.96 20.86 -15.41
N GLY A 86 6.53 21.79 -14.63
CA GLY A 86 6.22 23.22 -14.72
C GLY A 86 5.00 23.70 -13.93
N SER A 87 4.33 22.81 -13.21
CA SER A 87 3.22 23.16 -12.30
C SER A 87 3.21 22.29 -11.06
N LEU A 88 2.64 22.82 -9.96
CA LEU A 88 2.52 22.09 -8.70
C LEU A 88 1.51 20.94 -8.83
N PRO A 89 1.89 19.70 -8.45
CA PRO A 89 0.96 18.57 -8.47
C PRO A 89 -0.11 18.69 -7.37
N ASN A 90 -1.22 17.95 -7.52
CA ASN A 90 -2.22 17.80 -6.48
C ASN A 90 -1.57 17.26 -5.19
N GLY A 91 -1.76 17.97 -4.08
CA GLY A 91 -1.24 17.57 -2.79
C GLY A 91 0.27 17.81 -2.62
N ALA A 92 0.86 18.73 -3.38
CA ALA A 92 2.23 19.16 -3.18
C ALA A 92 2.49 19.53 -1.70
N VAL A 93 3.36 18.77 -1.05
CA VAL A 93 3.65 18.92 0.38
C VAL A 93 4.39 20.22 0.61
N SER A 94 3.90 21.04 1.54
CA SER A 94 4.44 22.37 1.80
C SER A 94 4.43 22.73 3.27
N ILE A 95 5.17 23.79 3.60
CA ILE A 95 5.07 24.48 4.88
C ILE A 95 4.80 25.96 4.62
N TYR A 96 4.09 26.59 5.56
CA TYR A 96 4.16 28.04 5.69
C TYR A 96 5.42 28.39 6.49
N ASN A 97 6.38 29.01 5.83
CA ASN A 97 7.63 29.46 6.44
C ASN A 97 7.39 30.80 7.13
N GLY A 98 7.21 30.78 8.45
CA GLY A 98 6.97 32.00 9.24
C GLY A 98 8.13 32.98 9.25
N TYR A 99 9.37 32.51 9.01
CA TYR A 99 10.56 33.35 9.03
C TYR A 99 10.64 34.25 7.78
N THR A 100 10.34 33.69 6.61
CA THR A 100 10.32 34.41 5.32
C THR A 100 8.92 34.86 4.89
N LYS A 101 7.87 34.47 5.63
CA LYS A 101 6.45 34.76 5.34
C LYS A 101 6.01 34.29 3.95
N ARG A 102 6.41 33.08 3.56
CA ARG A 102 6.04 32.47 2.26
C ARG A 102 5.75 30.98 2.41
N THR A 103 5.10 30.40 1.40
CA THR A 103 4.88 28.95 1.33
C THR A 103 5.99 28.29 0.55
N ASP A 104 6.72 27.37 1.17
CA ASP A 104 7.79 26.59 0.56
C ASP A 104 7.33 25.14 0.38
N TYR A 105 7.59 24.57 -0.80
CA TYR A 105 7.19 23.21 -1.17
C TYR A 105 8.39 22.26 -1.05
N VAL A 106 8.15 21.04 -0.59
CA VAL A 106 9.18 20.01 -0.48
C VAL A 106 9.57 19.55 -1.89
N CYS A 107 10.83 19.72 -2.23
CA CYS A 107 11.42 19.21 -3.47
C CYS A 107 12.67 18.39 -3.18
N LYS A 108 13.13 17.64 -4.18
CA LYS A 108 14.47 17.07 -4.19
C LYS A 108 15.09 17.15 -5.58
N HIS A 109 16.40 17.25 -5.63
CA HIS A 109 17.17 16.94 -6.82
C HIS A 109 18.05 15.73 -6.50
N LYS A 110 17.97 14.68 -7.34
CA LYS A 110 18.55 13.37 -7.00
C LYS A 110 18.02 12.92 -5.63
N CYS A 111 18.90 12.71 -4.66
CA CYS A 111 18.55 12.35 -3.29
C CYS A 111 18.59 13.53 -2.31
N GLU A 112 18.90 14.73 -2.77
CA GLU A 112 19.09 15.91 -1.92
C GLU A 112 17.78 16.67 -1.78
N ALA A 113 17.18 16.61 -0.58
CA ALA A 113 15.96 17.35 -0.27
C ALA A 113 16.24 18.83 -0.04
N GLY A 114 15.29 19.65 -0.47
CA GLY A 114 15.35 21.09 -0.41
C GLY A 114 13.96 21.71 -0.45
N PHE A 115 13.87 22.90 -1.06
CA PHE A 115 12.59 23.57 -1.23
C PHE A 115 12.43 24.23 -2.59
N TYR A 116 11.19 24.23 -3.06
CA TYR A 116 10.74 24.96 -4.23
C TYR A 116 9.83 26.11 -3.78
N ASN A 117 9.97 27.27 -4.41
CA ASN A 117 9.06 28.39 -4.24
C ASN A 117 8.86 29.09 -5.59
N PRO A 118 7.62 29.25 -6.08
CA PRO A 118 7.36 29.88 -7.38
C PRO A 118 7.86 31.32 -7.48
N SER A 119 7.97 32.03 -6.35
CA SER A 119 8.46 33.41 -6.30
C SER A 119 9.98 33.52 -6.46
N LEU A 120 10.71 32.41 -6.36
CA LEU A 120 12.17 32.36 -6.44
C LEU A 120 12.69 31.69 -7.72
N GLY A 121 11.80 31.47 -8.69
CA GLY A 121 12.07 30.81 -9.96
C GLY A 121 11.77 29.31 -9.96
N PRO A 122 11.81 28.68 -11.15
CA PRO A 122 11.44 27.28 -11.37
C PRO A 122 12.58 26.32 -10.96
N TYR A 123 13.08 26.45 -9.73
CA TYR A 123 14.23 25.68 -9.25
C TYR A 123 13.96 25.04 -7.89
N CYS A 124 14.38 23.79 -7.72
CA CYS A 124 14.58 23.21 -6.40
C CYS A 124 15.89 23.74 -5.82
N ARG A 125 15.81 24.35 -4.63
CA ARG A 125 16.95 24.84 -3.85
C ARG A 125 17.31 23.80 -2.83
N TYR A 126 18.50 23.22 -2.94
CA TYR A 126 18.92 22.14 -2.06
C TYR A 126 20.32 22.37 -1.51
N PRO A 127 20.60 21.91 -0.28
CA PRO A 127 21.90 22.07 0.35
C PRO A 127 22.80 20.90 -0.07
N TYR A 128 24.05 21.18 -0.43
CA TYR A 128 25.06 20.15 -0.67
C TYR A 128 26.47 20.70 -0.44
N GLY A 129 27.33 19.99 0.28
CA GLY A 129 28.76 20.30 0.36
C GLY A 129 29.06 21.76 0.74
N GLU A 130 28.41 22.26 1.80
CA GLU A 130 28.55 23.62 2.34
C GLU A 130 27.92 24.75 1.48
N ARG A 131 27.18 24.44 0.41
CA ARG A 131 26.50 25.45 -0.44
C ARG A 131 25.04 25.12 -0.74
N GLU A 132 24.29 26.17 -1.07
CA GLU A 132 23.00 26.04 -1.76
C GLU A 132 23.23 25.87 -3.27
N TYR A 133 22.50 24.92 -3.87
CA TYR A 133 22.47 24.69 -5.31
C TYR A 133 21.05 24.82 -5.86
N LEU A 134 20.97 25.15 -7.16
CA LEU A 134 19.72 25.25 -7.92
C LEU A 134 19.61 24.12 -8.94
N ALA A 135 18.50 23.40 -8.92
CA ALA A 135 18.19 22.38 -9.92
C ALA A 135 16.90 22.72 -10.68
N PRO A 136 16.95 22.86 -12.02
CA PRO A 136 15.75 23.01 -12.86
C PRO A 136 15.02 21.68 -13.08
N GLU A 137 15.77 20.57 -13.05
CA GLU A 137 15.25 19.21 -13.09
C GLU A 137 15.15 18.68 -11.67
N PHE A 138 13.93 18.51 -11.16
CA PHE A 138 13.71 18.10 -9.77
C PHE A 138 12.40 17.36 -9.63
N GLU A 139 12.19 16.77 -8.45
CA GLU A 139 10.93 16.14 -8.07
C GLU A 139 10.28 16.92 -6.92
N ILE A 140 8.95 16.99 -6.92
CA ILE A 140 8.13 17.50 -5.82
C ILE A 140 7.56 16.32 -5.04
N LEU A 141 7.56 16.41 -3.71
CA LEU A 141 6.83 15.46 -2.88
C LEU A 141 5.33 15.78 -2.97
N ALA A 142 4.54 14.83 -3.45
CA ALA A 142 3.10 14.96 -3.58
C ALA A 142 2.40 13.93 -2.69
N ASN A 143 1.40 14.38 -1.94
CA ASN A 143 0.46 13.56 -1.21
C ASN A 143 -0.91 13.73 -1.85
N LYS A 144 -1.21 12.93 -2.88
CA LYS A 144 -2.43 13.07 -3.68
C LYS A 144 -3.68 13.12 -2.79
N ASP A 145 -4.49 14.15 -2.99
CA ASP A 145 -5.71 14.45 -2.21
C ASP A 145 -5.47 14.71 -0.71
N ASN A 146 -4.20 14.92 -0.30
CA ASN A 146 -3.75 14.98 1.09
C ASN A 146 -4.16 13.74 1.90
N PHE A 147 -4.18 12.58 1.26
CA PHE A 147 -4.76 11.37 1.84
C PHE A 147 -3.90 10.73 2.93
N GLU A 148 -2.58 10.70 2.76
CA GLU A 148 -1.68 10.18 3.79
C GLU A 148 -1.48 11.24 4.88
N PHE A 149 -1.50 10.81 6.13
CA PHE A 149 -1.40 11.73 7.26
C PHE A 149 0.07 12.01 7.52
N LEU A 150 0.50 13.21 7.14
CA LEU A 150 1.88 13.64 7.33
C LEU A 150 1.99 14.49 8.59
N GLU A 151 3.04 14.27 9.36
CA GLU A 151 3.33 15.01 10.58
C GLU A 151 4.80 15.41 10.65
N TRP A 152 5.07 16.55 11.30
CA TRP A 152 6.42 17.01 11.58
C TRP A 152 6.78 16.64 13.00
N LYS A 153 7.71 15.70 13.16
CA LYS A 153 8.15 15.21 14.48
C LYS A 153 9.47 15.84 14.88
N GLU A 154 9.50 16.45 16.06
CA GLU A 154 10.72 17.02 16.64
C GLU A 154 11.75 15.94 16.94
N ASP A 155 12.98 16.19 16.54
CA ASP A 155 14.11 15.31 16.82
C ASP A 155 15.44 16.09 16.76
N SER A 156 16.53 15.41 17.10
CA SER A 156 17.85 16.05 17.19
C SER A 156 19.01 15.07 17.05
N TYR A 157 20.22 15.60 16.83
CA TYR A 157 21.48 14.84 16.86
C TYR A 157 21.48 13.55 16.02
N GLY A 158 20.89 13.59 14.83
CA GLY A 158 20.85 12.46 13.90
C GLY A 158 19.77 11.43 14.17
N SER A 159 19.01 11.54 15.25
CA SER A 159 17.84 10.70 15.47
C SER A 159 16.76 10.99 14.42
N ILE A 160 16.09 9.91 14.02
CA ILE A 160 15.09 9.87 12.96
C ILE A 160 13.87 9.12 13.47
N PRO A 161 12.69 9.76 13.48
CA PRO A 161 11.44 9.09 13.84
C PRO A 161 11.12 7.91 12.91
N GLN A 162 10.35 6.94 13.42
CA GLN A 162 9.83 5.88 12.57
C GLN A 162 8.93 6.46 11.46
N HIS A 163 8.93 5.77 10.30
CA HIS A 163 8.14 6.14 9.12
C HIS A 163 8.47 7.53 8.55
N SER A 164 9.69 8.01 8.77
CA SER A 164 10.20 9.25 8.16
C SER A 164 10.26 9.18 6.64
N VAL A 165 9.91 10.29 5.99
CA VAL A 165 9.91 10.45 4.54
C VAL A 165 11.35 10.52 4.03
N ARG A 166 11.76 9.47 3.32
CA ARG A 166 13.06 9.35 2.66
C ARG A 166 13.06 9.99 1.28
N THR A 167 14.22 10.47 0.85
CA THR A 167 14.41 11.02 -0.50
C THR A 167 14.72 9.91 -1.53
N CYS A 168 15.46 8.88 -1.13
CA CYS A 168 15.91 7.78 -1.99
C CYS A 168 15.96 6.44 -1.24
N ALA A 169 15.88 5.34 -2.00
CA ALA A 169 15.99 3.98 -1.48
C ALA A 169 17.43 3.70 -1.04
N GLY A 170 17.61 3.16 0.17
CA GLY A 170 18.94 2.83 0.70
C GLY A 170 19.81 4.04 1.10
N VAL A 171 19.33 5.26 0.91
CA VAL A 171 20.05 6.49 1.25
C VAL A 171 19.55 7.04 2.59
N GLY A 172 20.48 7.44 3.45
CA GLY A 172 20.21 8.00 4.78
C GLY A 172 19.88 9.49 4.74
N ILE A 173 19.03 9.93 3.81
CA ILE A 173 18.61 11.33 3.68
C ILE A 173 17.09 11.40 3.80
N TYR A 174 16.63 12.32 4.65
CA TYR A 174 15.21 12.49 4.99
C TYR A 174 14.79 13.94 4.82
N VAL A 175 13.50 14.15 4.55
CA VAL A 175 12.92 15.49 4.47
C VAL A 175 12.84 16.08 5.87
N GLY A 176 13.43 17.26 6.04
CA GLY A 176 13.48 17.95 7.33
C GLY A 176 13.02 19.40 7.25
N LYS A 177 12.73 19.97 8.41
CA LYS A 177 12.59 21.41 8.58
C LYS A 177 13.14 21.89 9.91
N ASN A 178 13.42 23.17 9.99
CA ASN A 178 13.55 23.88 11.26
C ASN A 178 12.73 25.17 11.21
N LYS A 179 12.95 26.09 12.16
CA LYS A 179 12.25 27.38 12.20
C LYS A 179 12.51 28.30 11.00
N TYR A 180 13.57 28.06 10.22
CA TYR A 180 13.98 28.90 9.09
C TYR A 180 13.50 28.37 7.73
N GLY A 181 13.26 27.06 7.60
CA GLY A 181 12.79 26.50 6.35
C GLY A 181 12.93 24.99 6.23
N LEU A 182 12.74 24.52 5.00
CA LEU A 182 12.86 23.14 4.56
C LEU A 182 14.29 22.79 4.14
N GLY A 183 14.65 21.53 4.26
CA GLY A 183 15.94 21.00 3.83
C GLY A 183 16.02 19.50 4.06
N LYS A 184 17.20 19.02 4.43
CA LYS A 184 17.47 17.59 4.60
C LYS A 184 18.03 17.25 5.98
N VAL A 185 17.68 16.09 6.52
CA VAL A 185 18.33 15.51 7.69
C VAL A 185 19.22 14.35 7.25
N VAL A 186 20.46 14.36 7.70
CA VAL A 186 21.43 13.30 7.39
C VAL A 186 21.98 12.74 8.71
N PRO A 187 21.49 11.57 9.17
CA PRO A 187 21.88 10.97 10.45
C PRO A 187 23.37 10.76 10.62
N GLN A 188 24.07 10.45 9.53
CA GLN A 188 25.52 10.27 9.54
C GLN A 188 26.28 11.52 9.98
N PHE A 189 25.73 12.72 9.73
CA PHE A 189 26.28 13.99 10.19
C PHE A 189 25.58 14.51 11.45
N GLU A 190 24.60 13.76 11.95
CA GLU A 190 23.79 14.10 13.11
C GLU A 190 23.17 15.50 13.01
N ALA A 191 22.75 15.92 11.81
CA ALA A 191 22.35 17.30 11.56
C ALA A 191 21.26 17.44 10.49
N PHE A 192 20.52 18.53 10.60
CA PHE A 192 19.69 19.10 9.56
C PHE A 192 20.48 20.15 8.78
N PHE A 193 20.33 20.16 7.46
CA PHE A 193 20.98 21.07 6.53
C PHE A 193 19.94 21.93 5.83
N LEU A 194 20.16 23.25 5.85
CA LEU A 194 19.27 24.28 5.32
C LEU A 194 19.97 24.97 4.14
N PRO A 195 19.41 24.91 2.92
CA PRO A 195 19.85 25.77 1.82
C PRO A 195 19.38 27.19 2.06
N TRP A 196 20.28 28.17 1.95
CA TRP A 196 19.92 29.57 2.13
C TRP A 196 20.88 30.53 1.43
N GLU A 197 20.36 31.27 0.46
CA GLU A 197 21.06 32.37 -0.24
C GLU A 197 22.53 32.05 -0.59
N GLY A 198 22.78 30.90 -1.20
CA GLY A 198 24.11 30.44 -1.64
C GLY A 198 24.85 29.52 -0.66
N ASP A 199 24.46 29.47 0.61
CA ASP A 199 25.13 28.69 1.66
C ASP A 199 24.31 27.48 2.14
N GLU A 200 24.98 26.48 2.71
CA GLU A 200 24.35 25.37 3.46
C GLU A 200 24.62 25.57 4.97
N TYR A 201 23.59 25.95 5.71
CA TYR A 201 23.65 26.00 7.18
C TYR A 201 23.32 24.63 7.77
N TRP A 202 23.81 24.34 8.97
CA TRP A 202 23.47 23.10 9.66
C TRP A 202 23.10 23.29 11.14
N TYR A 203 22.20 22.44 11.62
CA TYR A 203 21.56 22.54 12.93
C TYR A 203 21.42 21.17 13.59
N LYS A 204 21.55 21.12 14.92
CA LYS A 204 21.37 19.87 15.69
C LYS A 204 19.93 19.59 16.09
N ASN A 205 19.06 20.60 16.07
CA ASN A 205 17.63 20.47 16.40
C ASN A 205 16.78 20.74 15.16
N TYR A 206 15.83 19.86 14.89
CA TYR A 206 15.03 19.89 13.67
C TYR A 206 13.71 19.14 13.85
N GLN A 207 12.88 19.15 12.81
CA GLN A 207 11.74 18.28 12.65
C GLN A 207 11.90 17.44 11.40
N VAL A 208 11.50 16.17 11.47
CA VAL A 208 11.50 15.24 10.34
C VAL A 208 10.07 15.03 9.88
N LEU A 209 9.84 15.06 8.57
CA LEU A 209 8.54 14.71 8.00
C LEU A 209 8.33 13.21 8.11
N SER A 210 7.22 12.80 8.71
CA SER A 210 6.89 11.40 8.93
C SER A 210 5.46 11.09 8.54
N ILE A 211 5.22 9.83 8.16
CA ILE A 211 3.88 9.31 7.92
C ILE A 211 3.31 8.84 9.25
N ASN A 212 2.20 9.45 9.69
CA ASN A 212 1.47 9.03 10.86
C ASN A 212 0.76 7.68 10.57
N ARG A 213 1.10 6.67 11.36
CA ARG A 213 0.53 5.31 11.27
C ARG A 213 -0.33 4.93 12.48
N ASP A 214 -0.89 5.94 13.14
CA ASP A 214 -1.89 5.72 14.19
C ASP A 214 -3.11 4.99 13.62
N ALA A 215 -3.80 4.27 14.50
CA ALA A 215 -4.99 3.55 14.12
C ALA A 215 -6.08 4.52 13.62
N TYR A 216 -6.64 4.20 12.45
CA TYR A 216 -7.77 4.89 11.82
C TYR A 216 -8.92 3.90 11.62
N SER A 217 -10.13 4.41 11.42
CA SER A 217 -11.21 3.64 10.78
C SER A 217 -11.24 3.97 9.30
N GLN A 218 -11.72 3.04 8.47
CA GLN A 218 -11.87 3.29 7.04
C GLN A 218 -13.29 3.02 6.53
N HIS A 219 -13.68 3.74 5.48
CA HIS A 219 -14.97 3.55 4.83
C HIS A 219 -14.86 3.71 3.32
N ILE A 220 -15.50 2.82 2.58
CA ILE A 220 -15.57 2.86 1.11
C ILE A 220 -16.98 3.28 0.69
N THR A 221 -17.10 4.33 -0.11
CA THR A 221 -18.36 4.88 -0.64
C THR A 221 -18.29 5.10 -2.14
N ASP A 222 -19.41 5.54 -2.72
CA ASP A 222 -19.49 5.96 -4.13
C ASP A 222 -19.01 4.88 -5.11
N VAL A 223 -19.30 3.62 -4.78
CA VAL A 223 -18.82 2.44 -5.52
C VAL A 223 -19.55 2.30 -6.84
N LYS A 224 -18.79 2.25 -7.93
CA LYS A 224 -19.28 2.07 -9.30
C LYS A 224 -18.59 0.87 -9.93
N TYR A 225 -19.38 -0.15 -10.26
CA TYR A 225 -18.89 -1.37 -10.91
C TYR A 225 -18.97 -1.24 -12.42
N ALA A 226 -17.92 -1.68 -13.11
CA ALA A 226 -17.93 -1.86 -14.55
C ALA A 226 -18.34 -3.31 -14.86
N ILE A 227 -19.62 -3.53 -15.17
CA ILE A 227 -20.22 -4.87 -15.31
C ILE A 227 -20.40 -5.32 -16.76
N ASP A 228 -20.38 -4.39 -17.72
CA ASP A 228 -20.88 -4.62 -19.09
C ASP A 228 -20.03 -5.63 -19.90
N GLU A 229 -18.79 -5.90 -19.49
CA GLU A 229 -17.85 -6.79 -20.21
C GLU A 229 -17.12 -7.78 -19.27
N VAL A 230 -17.66 -8.05 -18.07
CA VAL A 230 -16.99 -8.94 -17.11
C VAL A 230 -17.19 -10.41 -17.48
N ALA A 231 -16.09 -11.15 -17.57
CA ALA A 231 -16.12 -12.60 -17.75
C ALA A 231 -16.64 -13.30 -16.48
N ILE A 232 -17.67 -14.13 -16.67
CA ILE A 232 -18.24 -14.95 -15.60
C ILE A 232 -17.66 -16.36 -15.73
N PHE A 233 -16.99 -16.81 -14.67
CA PHE A 233 -16.39 -18.14 -14.60
C PHE A 233 -17.32 -19.08 -13.85
N GLN A 234 -17.75 -20.13 -14.53
CA GLN A 234 -18.64 -21.15 -13.99
C GLN A 234 -17.88 -22.46 -13.78
N TYR A 235 -17.87 -22.95 -12.54
CA TYR A 235 -17.29 -24.24 -12.22
C TYR A 235 -18.30 -25.38 -12.45
N PRO A 236 -17.87 -26.65 -12.54
CA PRO A 236 -18.80 -27.77 -12.54
C PRO A 236 -19.69 -27.78 -11.28
N PRO A 237 -20.94 -28.30 -11.35
CA PRO A 237 -21.76 -28.51 -10.17
C PRO A 237 -21.09 -29.44 -9.16
N GLU A 238 -21.22 -29.12 -7.88
CA GLU A 238 -20.71 -29.92 -6.77
C GLU A 238 -21.84 -30.30 -5.81
N THR A 239 -21.78 -31.52 -5.26
CA THR A 239 -22.72 -31.97 -4.24
C THR A 239 -22.47 -31.22 -2.93
N MET A 240 -23.42 -30.38 -2.55
CA MET A 240 -23.38 -29.58 -1.34
C MET A 240 -23.72 -30.41 -0.10
N ARG A 241 -24.76 -31.25 -0.20
CA ARG A 241 -25.28 -32.11 0.88
C ARG A 241 -26.08 -33.27 0.29
N ILE A 242 -26.09 -34.39 1.02
CA ILE A 242 -26.81 -35.62 0.64
C ILE A 242 -27.83 -35.95 1.73
N SER A 243 -29.00 -36.42 1.31
CA SER A 243 -30.01 -37.03 2.16
C SER A 243 -30.58 -38.27 1.45
N GLY A 244 -31.45 -39.02 2.12
CA GLY A 244 -32.08 -40.19 1.52
C GLY A 244 -33.32 -40.65 2.26
N VAL A 245 -34.13 -41.45 1.59
CA VAL A 245 -35.33 -42.08 2.15
C VAL A 245 -35.26 -43.57 1.88
N THR A 246 -35.41 -44.35 2.94
CA THR A 246 -35.47 -45.81 2.86
C THR A 246 -36.88 -46.27 3.21
N ASN A 247 -37.48 -47.05 2.32
CA ASN A 247 -38.78 -47.65 2.53
C ASN A 247 -38.61 -49.14 2.86
N ASN A 248 -38.82 -49.50 4.12
CA ASN A 248 -38.80 -50.89 4.58
C ASN A 248 -40.22 -51.51 4.63
N ASP A 249 -41.23 -50.81 4.10
CA ASP A 249 -42.61 -51.28 4.02
C ASP A 249 -42.86 -52.00 2.68
N CYS A 250 -43.99 -52.68 2.58
CA CYS A 250 -44.46 -53.42 1.42
C CYS A 250 -45.37 -52.63 0.48
N GLN A 251 -45.63 -51.37 0.80
CA GLN A 251 -46.31 -50.42 -0.05
C GLN A 251 -45.39 -49.26 -0.42
N ALA A 252 -45.60 -48.68 -1.60
CA ALA A 252 -44.86 -47.47 -1.99
C ALA A 252 -45.23 -46.32 -1.06
N ILE A 253 -44.22 -45.57 -0.58
CA ILE A 253 -44.42 -44.40 0.26
C ILE A 253 -44.09 -43.13 -0.52
N THR A 254 -44.88 -42.07 -0.31
CA THR A 254 -44.55 -40.74 -0.81
C THR A 254 -44.03 -39.89 0.35
N LYS A 255 -42.84 -39.30 0.18
CA LYS A 255 -42.20 -38.43 1.18
C LYS A 255 -41.59 -37.22 0.50
N THR A 256 -41.77 -36.05 1.10
CA THR A 256 -41.04 -34.84 0.72
C THR A 256 -39.71 -34.80 1.46
N VAL A 257 -38.62 -34.74 0.70
CA VAL A 257 -37.27 -34.56 1.23
C VAL A 257 -36.88 -33.11 1.06
N THR A 258 -36.61 -32.43 2.17
CA THR A 258 -36.04 -31.08 2.17
C THR A 258 -34.58 -31.15 2.61
N ILE A 259 -33.68 -30.62 1.78
CA ILE A 259 -32.25 -30.55 2.07
C ILE A 259 -31.86 -29.08 2.15
N SER A 260 -31.21 -28.70 3.25
CA SER A 260 -30.68 -27.36 3.43
C SER A 260 -29.21 -27.38 3.84
N LYS A 261 -28.48 -26.35 3.40
CA LYS A 261 -27.09 -26.10 3.77
C LYS A 261 -26.84 -24.59 3.86
N THR A 262 -26.13 -24.19 4.91
CA THR A 262 -25.56 -22.85 5.01
C THR A 262 -24.10 -22.91 4.60
N SER A 263 -23.69 -22.03 3.69
CA SER A 263 -22.32 -21.90 3.20
C SER A 263 -21.78 -20.53 3.58
N GLU A 264 -20.51 -20.44 3.97
CA GLU A 264 -19.83 -19.16 4.14
C GLU A 264 -19.17 -18.77 2.83
N VAL A 265 -19.37 -17.51 2.43
CA VAL A 265 -18.81 -16.94 1.22
C VAL A 265 -18.01 -15.70 1.58
N GLU A 266 -16.75 -15.68 1.15
CA GLU A 266 -15.89 -14.52 1.29
C GLU A 266 -16.01 -13.64 0.05
N THR A 267 -16.17 -12.34 0.26
CA THR A 267 -16.22 -11.33 -0.79
C THR A 267 -15.21 -10.24 -0.48
N THR A 268 -14.36 -9.89 -1.43
CA THR A 268 -13.27 -8.92 -1.20
C THR A 268 -13.32 -7.77 -2.19
N TRP A 269 -13.21 -6.54 -1.68
CA TRP A 269 -12.99 -5.35 -2.49
C TRP A 269 -11.50 -5.01 -2.46
N ASN A 270 -10.75 -5.42 -3.49
CA ASN A 270 -9.34 -5.08 -3.57
C ASN A 270 -9.22 -3.56 -3.83
N ILE A 271 -8.43 -2.86 -3.01
CA ILE A 271 -8.21 -1.40 -3.10
C ILE A 271 -6.81 -1.03 -3.64
N GLY A 272 -6.05 -2.02 -4.14
CA GLY A 272 -4.70 -1.84 -4.68
C GLY A 272 -3.59 -1.64 -3.64
N ARG A 273 -3.91 -1.78 -2.35
CA ARG A 273 -3.01 -1.56 -1.20
C ARG A 273 -3.45 -2.36 0.01
N THR A 274 -2.56 -2.55 0.98
CA THR A 274 -2.93 -3.22 2.23
C THR A 274 -3.76 -2.32 3.14
N THR A 275 -4.51 -2.96 4.04
CA THR A 275 -5.21 -2.31 5.15
C THR A 275 -4.50 -2.65 6.45
N MET A 276 -4.38 -1.69 7.37
CA MET A 276 -3.81 -1.92 8.69
C MET A 276 -4.57 -3.00 9.46
N LEU A 277 -3.84 -3.92 10.10
CA LEU A 277 -4.46 -5.01 10.87
C LEU A 277 -5.21 -4.47 12.09
N GLY A 278 -6.43 -4.98 12.33
CA GLY A 278 -7.21 -4.67 13.54
C GLY A 278 -7.97 -3.34 13.49
N ILE A 279 -7.98 -2.63 12.35
CA ILE A 279 -8.83 -1.45 12.19
C ILE A 279 -10.27 -1.83 11.86
N THR A 280 -11.21 -0.96 12.22
CA THR A 280 -12.58 -1.06 11.76
C THR A 280 -12.68 -0.54 10.32
N GLY A 281 -13.39 -1.28 9.48
CA GLY A 281 -13.58 -0.94 8.09
C GLY A 281 -14.98 -1.28 7.62
N SER A 282 -15.53 -0.49 6.70
CA SER A 282 -16.83 -0.77 6.12
C SER A 282 -16.95 -0.26 4.68
N ILE A 283 -17.99 -0.70 4.00
CA ILE A 283 -18.31 -0.29 2.64
C ILE A 283 -19.81 -0.06 2.50
N THR A 284 -20.18 1.03 1.81
CA THR A 284 -21.55 1.28 1.37
C THR A 284 -21.60 1.17 -0.16
N ALA A 285 -22.27 0.13 -0.64
CA ALA A 285 -22.33 -0.19 -2.06
C ALA A 285 -23.58 -1.00 -2.41
N LYS A 286 -23.97 -0.98 -3.68
CA LYS A 286 -24.84 -2.02 -4.26
C LYS A 286 -24.02 -3.30 -4.40
N ILE A 287 -24.50 -4.42 -3.88
CA ILE A 287 -23.76 -5.69 -3.94
C ILE A 287 -24.07 -6.39 -5.28
N PRO A 288 -23.05 -6.75 -6.09
CA PRO A 288 -23.26 -7.51 -7.32
C PRO A 288 -23.79 -8.93 -7.03
N PHE A 289 -24.83 -9.33 -7.75
CA PHE A 289 -25.32 -10.70 -7.84
C PHE A 289 -24.82 -11.30 -9.16
N ILE A 290 -24.07 -12.41 -9.05
CA ILE A 290 -23.43 -13.06 -10.19
C ILE A 290 -24.20 -14.33 -10.53
N GLY A 291 -24.88 -14.32 -11.68
CA GLY A 291 -25.64 -15.46 -12.20
C GLY A 291 -25.08 -15.94 -13.54
N SER A 292 -25.64 -17.05 -14.06
CA SER A 292 -25.24 -17.56 -15.38
C SER A 292 -25.71 -16.66 -16.55
N GLY A 293 -26.72 -15.82 -16.32
CA GLY A 293 -27.25 -14.87 -17.32
C GLY A 293 -26.60 -13.47 -17.30
N GLY A 294 -25.70 -13.19 -16.36
CA GLY A 294 -25.09 -11.86 -16.22
C GLY A 294 -24.89 -11.44 -14.77
N ILE A 295 -24.53 -10.17 -14.59
CA ILE A 295 -24.33 -9.53 -13.29
C ILE A 295 -25.43 -8.50 -13.07
N GLU A 296 -26.13 -8.60 -11.95
CA GLU A 296 -27.16 -7.64 -11.54
C GLU A 296 -26.73 -6.92 -10.26
N LEU A 297 -27.07 -5.64 -10.11
CA LEU A 297 -26.73 -4.88 -8.91
C LEU A 297 -27.92 -4.85 -7.94
N GLY A 298 -27.67 -5.26 -6.70
CA GLY A 298 -28.67 -5.22 -5.63
C GLY A 298 -28.98 -3.82 -5.10
N VAL A 299 -29.73 -3.80 -4.00
CA VAL A 299 -29.96 -2.60 -3.20
C VAL A 299 -28.66 -2.19 -2.50
N GLU A 300 -28.45 -0.89 -2.37
CA GLU A 300 -27.31 -0.35 -1.63
C GLU A 300 -27.42 -0.68 -0.14
N LYS A 301 -26.34 -1.20 0.44
CA LYS A 301 -26.24 -1.56 1.85
C LYS A 301 -24.86 -1.22 2.39
N THR A 302 -24.78 -1.07 3.70
CA THR A 302 -23.51 -0.91 4.41
C THR A 302 -23.09 -2.24 5.02
N LEU A 303 -21.91 -2.73 4.64
CA LEU A 303 -21.30 -3.95 5.17
C LEU A 303 -20.08 -3.59 6.03
N GLN A 304 -19.91 -4.30 7.13
CA GLN A 304 -18.71 -4.21 7.96
C GLN A 304 -17.70 -5.26 7.49
N PHE A 305 -16.44 -4.87 7.34
CA PHE A 305 -15.38 -5.79 6.97
C PHE A 305 -15.00 -6.68 8.15
N SER A 306 -14.88 -7.99 7.90
CA SER A 306 -14.36 -8.95 8.87
C SER A 306 -12.84 -8.90 8.93
N ARG A 307 -12.18 -8.64 7.80
CA ARG A 307 -10.73 -8.53 7.68
C ARG A 307 -10.35 -7.65 6.49
N GLY A 308 -9.55 -6.60 6.73
CA GLY A 308 -9.10 -5.71 5.66
C GLY A 308 -10.27 -5.06 4.92
N THR A 309 -10.50 -5.50 3.69
CA THR A 309 -11.64 -5.12 2.84
C THR A 309 -12.46 -6.33 2.38
N THR A 310 -12.45 -7.39 3.20
CA THR A 310 -13.22 -8.63 3.00
C THR A 310 -14.42 -8.66 3.93
N VAL A 311 -15.56 -9.12 3.41
CA VAL A 311 -16.76 -9.49 4.15
C VAL A 311 -16.94 -11.00 4.05
N ILE A 312 -17.32 -11.64 5.15
CA ILE A 312 -17.72 -13.05 5.18
C ILE A 312 -19.22 -13.08 5.47
N GLU A 313 -20.01 -13.61 4.54
CA GLU A 313 -21.45 -13.77 4.72
C GLU A 313 -21.83 -15.25 4.72
N SER A 314 -22.85 -15.61 5.52
CA SER A 314 -23.43 -16.94 5.53
C SER A 314 -24.69 -16.96 4.66
N ILE A 315 -24.69 -17.78 3.61
CA ILE A 315 -25.82 -17.92 2.69
C ILE A 315 -26.47 -19.29 2.92
N SER A 316 -27.77 -19.29 3.19
CA SER A 316 -28.55 -20.51 3.36
C SER A 316 -29.26 -20.90 2.07
N HIS A 317 -29.07 -22.14 1.66
CA HIS A 317 -29.70 -22.74 0.50
C HIS A 317 -30.64 -23.87 0.96
N SER A 318 -31.77 -24.04 0.28
CA SER A 318 -32.70 -25.13 0.55
C SER A 318 -33.39 -25.57 -0.74
N VAL A 319 -33.56 -26.88 -0.90
CA VAL A 319 -34.32 -27.50 -1.98
C VAL A 319 -35.22 -28.60 -1.43
N SER A 320 -36.39 -28.77 -2.04
CA SER A 320 -37.35 -29.80 -1.67
C SER A 320 -37.77 -30.60 -2.88
N VAL A 321 -37.86 -31.92 -2.74
CA VAL A 321 -38.34 -32.84 -3.77
C VAL A 321 -39.28 -33.86 -3.15
N GLU A 322 -40.39 -34.14 -3.82
CA GLU A 322 -41.27 -35.24 -3.45
C GLU A 322 -40.80 -36.52 -4.12
N LEU A 323 -40.67 -37.59 -3.34
CA LEU A 323 -40.22 -38.90 -3.80
C LEU A 323 -41.27 -39.96 -3.50
N THR A 324 -41.59 -40.76 -4.51
CA THR A 324 -42.28 -42.04 -4.31
C THR A 324 -41.24 -43.16 -4.26
N VAL A 325 -41.05 -43.76 -3.09
CA VAL A 325 -40.06 -44.80 -2.85
C VAL A 325 -40.74 -46.17 -2.88
N PRO A 326 -40.37 -47.07 -3.82
CA PRO A 326 -40.93 -48.41 -3.89
C PRO A 326 -40.68 -49.23 -2.62
N PRO A 327 -41.45 -50.31 -2.39
CA PRO A 327 -41.19 -51.26 -1.31
C PRO A 327 -39.74 -51.76 -1.30
N ASN A 328 -39.11 -51.86 -0.13
CA ASN A 328 -37.73 -52.35 0.04
C ASN A 328 -36.68 -51.64 -0.82
N HIS A 329 -36.86 -50.34 -1.08
CA HIS A 329 -35.89 -49.52 -1.81
C HIS A 329 -35.40 -48.33 -0.96
N THR A 330 -34.20 -47.86 -1.27
CA THR A 330 -33.65 -46.60 -0.77
C THR A 330 -33.36 -45.66 -1.94
N CYS A 331 -33.78 -44.40 -1.82
CA CYS A 331 -33.48 -43.36 -2.79
C CYS A 331 -32.60 -42.30 -2.13
N LYS A 332 -31.51 -41.91 -2.80
CA LYS A 332 -30.64 -40.82 -2.37
C LYS A 332 -30.99 -39.55 -3.12
N VAL A 333 -30.92 -38.43 -2.41
CA VAL A 333 -31.11 -37.09 -2.97
C VAL A 333 -29.90 -36.24 -2.63
N HIS A 334 -29.32 -35.65 -3.67
CA HIS A 334 -28.22 -34.72 -3.60
C HIS A 334 -28.75 -33.31 -3.79
N MET A 335 -28.29 -32.41 -2.96
CA MET A 335 -28.35 -30.98 -3.24
C MET A 335 -27.06 -30.63 -3.97
N GLU A 336 -27.16 -30.29 -5.26
CA GLU A 336 -26.04 -29.81 -6.05
C GLU A 336 -26.09 -28.28 -6.15
N GLY A 337 -24.93 -27.64 -6.16
CA GLY A 337 -24.80 -26.21 -6.42
C GLY A 337 -23.57 -25.94 -7.27
N ARG A 338 -23.60 -24.83 -8.00
CA ARG A 338 -22.50 -24.41 -8.86
C ARG A 338 -21.81 -23.19 -8.28
N LYS A 339 -20.48 -23.25 -8.14
CA LYS A 339 -19.67 -22.06 -7.84
C LYS A 339 -19.57 -21.19 -9.08
N ILE A 340 -19.89 -19.91 -8.94
CA ILE A 340 -19.82 -18.89 -9.98
C ILE A 340 -18.93 -17.76 -9.46
N LYS A 341 -17.95 -17.33 -10.26
CA LYS A 341 -16.99 -16.29 -9.91
C LYS A 341 -16.98 -15.19 -10.98
N ALA A 342 -16.84 -13.94 -10.56
CA ALA A 342 -16.55 -12.82 -11.45
C ALA A 342 -15.58 -11.86 -10.76
N ASP A 343 -14.56 -11.43 -11.49
CA ASP A 343 -13.64 -10.37 -11.07
C ASP A 343 -14.12 -9.06 -11.69
N ILE A 344 -14.78 -8.21 -10.91
CA ILE A 344 -15.48 -7.01 -11.41
C ILE A 344 -14.65 -5.75 -11.11
N PRO A 345 -14.13 -5.04 -12.12
CA PRO A 345 -13.48 -3.75 -11.89
C PRO A 345 -14.45 -2.73 -11.29
N TYR A 346 -13.96 -1.91 -10.37
CA TYR A 346 -14.74 -0.83 -9.78
C TYR A 346 -13.91 0.41 -9.48
N THR A 347 -14.59 1.55 -9.39
CA THR A 347 -14.06 2.79 -8.81
C THR A 347 -14.85 3.13 -7.56
N ALA A 348 -14.20 3.74 -6.56
CA ALA A 348 -14.86 4.16 -5.33
C ALA A 348 -14.12 5.34 -4.68
N ARG A 349 -14.70 5.86 -3.60
CA ARG A 349 -14.05 6.79 -2.68
C ARG A 349 -13.68 6.05 -1.40
N LEU A 350 -12.41 6.13 -1.01
CA LEU A 350 -11.91 5.62 0.27
C LEU A 350 -11.75 6.81 1.22
N SER A 351 -12.32 6.71 2.41
CA SER A 351 -12.05 7.63 3.52
C SER A 351 -11.35 6.93 4.67
N ARG A 352 -10.51 7.68 5.39
CA ARG A 352 -9.88 7.26 6.65
C ARG A 352 -10.14 8.33 7.70
N THR A 353 -10.65 7.91 8.86
CA THR A 353 -10.92 8.77 10.00
C THR A 353 -10.02 8.38 11.17
N TYR A 354 -9.23 9.31 11.66
CA TYR A 354 -8.28 9.08 12.75
C TYR A 354 -8.93 9.32 14.12
N ARG A 355 -8.22 8.95 15.20
CA ARG A 355 -8.70 9.15 16.58
C ARG A 355 -8.97 10.62 16.93
N ASN A 356 -8.29 11.55 16.27
CA ASN A 356 -8.52 12.99 16.42
C ASN A 356 -9.81 13.47 15.73
N GLY A 357 -10.53 12.59 15.01
CA GLY A 357 -11.75 12.90 14.25
C GLY A 357 -11.50 13.45 12.85
N GLU A 358 -10.25 13.72 12.47
CA GLU A 358 -9.91 14.18 11.14
C GLU A 358 -10.17 13.07 10.11
N THR A 359 -10.79 13.43 9.01
CA THR A 359 -11.15 12.50 7.93
C THR A 359 -10.56 12.99 6.61
N GLN A 360 -9.76 12.14 5.98
CA GLN A 360 -9.22 12.36 4.63
C GLN A 360 -9.85 11.37 3.65
N TRP A 361 -9.88 11.71 2.37
CA TRP A 361 -10.42 10.84 1.33
C TRP A 361 -9.61 10.86 0.04
N THR A 362 -9.72 9.79 -0.73
CA THR A 362 -9.14 9.72 -2.07
C THR A 362 -9.98 8.81 -2.97
N SER A 363 -9.81 8.96 -4.28
CA SER A 363 -10.41 8.05 -5.25
C SER A 363 -9.56 6.80 -5.40
N ILE A 364 -10.21 5.64 -5.41
CA ILE A 364 -9.57 4.34 -5.60
C ILE A 364 -10.18 3.61 -6.79
N SER A 365 -9.41 2.70 -7.35
CA SER A 365 -9.87 1.72 -8.31
C SER A 365 -9.35 0.35 -7.89
N GLY A 366 -10.09 -0.68 -8.22
CA GLY A 366 -9.67 -2.04 -7.93
C GLY A 366 -10.64 -3.06 -8.46
N THR A 367 -10.57 -4.26 -7.89
CA THR A 367 -11.34 -5.41 -8.34
C THR A 367 -12.15 -5.95 -7.19
N TYR A 368 -13.44 -6.08 -7.42
CA TYR A 368 -14.34 -6.84 -6.58
C TYR A 368 -14.20 -8.32 -6.94
N ASP A 369 -13.75 -9.12 -5.97
CA ASP A 369 -13.70 -10.57 -6.07
C ASP A 369 -14.92 -11.13 -5.31
N GLY A 370 -15.95 -11.46 -6.10
CA GLY A 370 -17.19 -12.05 -5.62
C GLY A 370 -17.27 -13.51 -6.02
N VAL A 371 -17.59 -14.35 -5.02
CA VAL A 371 -17.99 -15.74 -5.23
C VAL A 371 -19.48 -15.85 -4.95
N GLN A 372 -20.21 -16.61 -5.77
CA GLN A 372 -21.60 -16.95 -5.52
C GLN A 372 -21.81 -18.46 -5.73
N ILE A 373 -22.75 -19.04 -4.98
CA ILE A 373 -23.22 -20.41 -5.22
C ILE A 373 -24.61 -20.29 -5.87
N GLY A 374 -24.67 -20.59 -7.15
CA GLY A 374 -25.88 -20.52 -7.97
C GLY A 374 -26.35 -21.89 -8.44
N GLU A 375 -27.47 -21.89 -9.19
CA GLU A 375 -28.04 -23.09 -9.84
C GLU A 375 -28.26 -24.28 -8.88
N VAL A 376 -28.69 -23.97 -7.66
CA VAL A 376 -28.93 -24.98 -6.63
C VAL A 376 -30.11 -25.86 -7.04
N ARG A 377 -29.90 -27.18 -7.10
CA ARG A 377 -30.90 -28.15 -7.53
C ARG A 377 -30.87 -29.43 -6.69
N ALA A 378 -32.00 -30.12 -6.65
CA ALA A 378 -32.08 -31.48 -6.13
C ALA A 378 -31.85 -32.50 -7.26
N VAL A 379 -30.95 -33.45 -7.06
CA VAL A 379 -30.69 -34.57 -7.96
C VAL A 379 -31.03 -35.86 -7.24
N VAL A 380 -31.90 -36.67 -7.83
CA VAL A 380 -32.37 -37.94 -7.24
C VAL A 380 -31.65 -39.07 -7.96
N ASP A 381 -30.91 -39.88 -7.20
CA ASP A 381 -30.31 -41.11 -7.73
C ASP A 381 -31.40 -42.14 -8.03
N ARG A 382 -31.10 -43.09 -8.92
CA ARG A 382 -31.97 -44.26 -9.08
C ARG A 382 -32.07 -44.99 -7.75
N CYS A 383 -33.30 -45.29 -7.32
CA CYS A 383 -33.51 -46.00 -6.07
C CYS A 383 -32.93 -47.41 -6.17
N GLU A 384 -32.23 -47.82 -5.13
CA GLU A 384 -31.54 -49.10 -5.05
C GLU A 384 -32.30 -50.03 -4.08
N PRO A 385 -32.38 -51.34 -4.35
CA PRO A 385 -32.93 -52.30 -3.39
C PRO A 385 -32.15 -52.26 -2.07
N VAL A 386 -32.86 -52.34 -0.95
CA VAL A 386 -32.25 -52.46 0.37
C VAL A 386 -31.64 -53.86 0.51
N ALA A 387 -30.37 -53.94 0.89
CA ALA A 387 -29.70 -55.22 1.13
C ALA A 387 -30.42 -55.99 2.25
N ASP A 388 -30.58 -57.31 2.06
CA ASP A 388 -31.23 -58.23 3.01
C ASP A 388 -32.67 -57.85 3.41
N ALA A 389 -33.38 -57.12 2.55
CA ALA A 389 -34.77 -56.76 2.80
C ALA A 389 -35.68 -57.99 2.86
N LYS A 390 -36.60 -58.00 3.83
CA LYS A 390 -37.57 -59.10 3.98
C LYS A 390 -38.52 -59.11 2.76
N PRO A 391 -38.82 -60.29 2.18
CA PRO A 391 -39.78 -60.38 1.09
C PRO A 391 -41.13 -59.81 1.52
N CYS A 392 -41.75 -59.05 0.63
CA CYS A 392 -43.11 -58.61 0.85
C CYS A 392 -44.10 -59.73 0.55
N PRO A 393 -45.08 -59.96 1.46
CA PRO A 393 -46.03 -61.07 1.36
C PRO A 393 -47.03 -60.91 0.22
#